data_AF-A0A1I7TLQ6-F1
#
_entry.id   AF-A0A1I7TLQ6-F1
#
_cell.length_a   1.000
_cell.length_b   1.000
_cell.length_c   1.000
_cell.angle_alpha   90.00
_cell.angle_beta   90.00
_cell.angle_gamma   90.00
#
_symmetry.space_group_name_H-M   'P 1'
#
loop_
_entity.id
_entity.type
_entity.pdbx_description
1 polymer ?
#
loop_
_entity_poly.entity_id
_entity_poly.type
_entity_poly.pdbx_seq_one_letter_code
_entity_poly.pdbx_strand_id
1 'polypeptide(L)'
;MKSLPVRGLTKLVDDVIHFLTDNDCYFVPFGPSIRFTVLKEKTAFISGEVSCELPQLFEKCVSEYGPTACLLYSVDNGRWSSYRLEIGDASVNRSAYVYNAEPIVLHEWRSLVGAPPDQWGFTVDTLAIFDDGVGHVYAVDPTHKAFQHICDRKFAFPTDDWWYWGRNQSSKLLGFYELRSTGFAPQNESVRIYVNENTRVMEKENAQKFYCENVLRGVSSLTESISMCHIKNLHKEDHNRISALRVTMMNELGDNWNSSIGNVADQLMVVFLSDEKFVEIRNLSLHALNISYVETVINSKKNRIENDEEDYSDKAFLRRPYNPEAIEDDVEAYPVEIGRRVEDENKYDQQKSNRLPVMQFDTVDEKDLPEVEAVPYSILAEKKKSSK
;
A
#
# COMPACT_ATOMS: atom_id res chain seq x y z
N MET A 1 -6.10 5.13 -15.12
CA MET A 1 -4.73 4.98 -14.59
C MET A 1 -3.77 5.95 -15.27
N LYS A 2 -3.53 5.85 -16.59
CA LYS A 2 -2.57 6.68 -17.34
C LYS A 2 -2.76 8.21 -17.20
N SER A 3 -4.00 8.69 -17.07
CA SER A 3 -4.32 10.12 -16.97
C SER A 3 -4.18 10.74 -15.57
N LEU A 4 -3.68 10.00 -14.58
CA LEU A 4 -3.55 10.52 -13.21
C LEU A 4 -2.28 11.35 -13.07
N PRO A 5 -2.31 12.52 -12.41
CA PRO A 5 -1.09 13.23 -12.03
C PRO A 5 -0.29 12.41 -11.02
N VAL A 6 1.03 12.36 -11.17
CA VAL A 6 1.92 11.67 -10.23
C VAL A 6 2.32 12.65 -9.14
N ARG A 7 2.14 12.25 -7.87
CA ARG A 7 2.49 13.10 -6.72
C ARG A 7 3.97 13.48 -6.75
N GLY A 8 4.26 14.76 -6.52
CA GLY A 8 5.61 15.29 -6.57
C GLY A 8 6.11 15.67 -7.96
N LEU A 9 5.36 15.35 -9.02
CA LEU A 9 5.70 15.70 -10.40
C LEU A 9 4.69 16.68 -10.99
N THR A 10 5.10 17.34 -12.08
CA THR A 10 4.21 18.08 -12.98
C THR A 10 3.73 17.21 -14.15
N LYS A 11 3.79 15.88 -13.98
CA LYS A 11 3.62 14.86 -15.01
C LYS A 11 2.47 13.91 -14.68
N LEU A 12 1.88 13.33 -15.71
CA LEU A 12 0.91 12.24 -15.60
C LEU A 12 1.62 10.89 -15.54
N VAL A 13 0.89 9.85 -15.13
CA VAL A 13 1.37 8.47 -15.20
C VAL A 13 1.78 8.10 -16.63
N ASP A 14 1.03 8.56 -17.63
CA ASP A 14 1.37 8.33 -19.03
C ASP A 14 2.72 8.94 -19.41
N ASP A 15 3.03 10.15 -18.94
CA ASP A 15 4.32 10.81 -19.21
C ASP A 15 5.49 10.01 -18.60
N VAL A 16 5.30 9.42 -17.42
CA VAL A 16 6.33 8.56 -16.80
C VAL A 16 6.49 7.26 -17.59
N ILE A 17 5.42 6.66 -18.10
CA ILE A 17 5.49 5.48 -18.97
C ILE A 17 6.21 5.81 -20.29
N HIS A 18 5.98 7.01 -20.86
CA HIS A 18 6.71 7.48 -22.03
C HIS A 18 8.20 7.67 -21.72
N PHE A 19 8.56 8.25 -20.57
CA PHE A 19 9.96 8.34 -20.13
C PHE A 19 10.64 6.97 -20.04
N LEU A 20 9.94 5.94 -19.57
CA LEU A 20 10.48 4.56 -19.56
C LEU A 20 10.71 4.07 -20.99
N THR A 21 9.75 4.30 -21.88
CA THR A 21 9.82 3.91 -23.30
C THR A 21 10.97 4.62 -24.03
N ASP A 22 11.15 5.92 -23.82
CA ASP A 22 12.25 6.73 -24.36
C ASP A 22 13.64 6.27 -23.89
N ASN A 23 13.67 5.44 -22.84
CA ASN A 23 14.87 4.86 -22.27
C ASN A 23 14.99 3.34 -22.50
N ASP A 24 14.27 2.82 -23.50
CA ASP A 24 14.24 1.41 -23.89
C ASP A 24 13.81 0.47 -22.73
N CYS A 25 12.95 0.97 -21.84
CA CYS A 25 12.40 0.24 -20.71
C CYS A 25 10.90 -0.04 -20.92
N TYR A 26 10.52 -1.30 -21.05
CA TYR A 26 9.12 -1.72 -21.01
C TYR A 26 8.62 -1.76 -19.57
N PHE A 27 7.42 -1.25 -19.33
CA PHE A 27 6.76 -1.31 -18.02
C PHE A 27 5.60 -2.30 -18.02
N VAL A 28 5.64 -3.26 -17.10
CA VAL A 28 4.59 -4.26 -16.90
C VAL A 28 3.94 -4.01 -15.53
N PRO A 29 2.82 -3.24 -15.47
CA PRO A 29 2.08 -3.08 -14.23
C PRO A 29 1.53 -4.41 -13.72
N PHE A 30 1.62 -4.61 -12.40
CA PHE A 30 1.33 -5.87 -11.73
C PHE A 30 0.59 -5.65 -10.39
N GLY A 31 -0.21 -6.64 -9.99
CA GLY A 31 -0.73 -6.75 -8.63
C GLY A 31 -1.97 -5.87 -8.36
N PRO A 32 -2.10 -5.25 -7.17
CA PRO A 32 -3.30 -4.53 -6.75
C PRO A 32 -3.74 -3.43 -7.74
N SER A 33 -2.79 -2.75 -8.38
CA SER A 33 -3.06 -1.72 -9.39
C SER A 33 -3.87 -2.27 -10.58
N ILE A 34 -3.60 -3.51 -10.98
CA ILE A 34 -4.30 -4.22 -12.04
C ILE A 34 -5.66 -4.71 -11.56
N ARG A 35 -5.74 -5.26 -10.34
CA ARG A 35 -7.02 -5.65 -9.71
C ARG A 35 -8.01 -4.49 -9.71
N PHE A 36 -7.59 -3.31 -9.25
CA PHE A 36 -8.45 -2.12 -9.24
C PHE A 36 -8.84 -1.69 -10.65
N THR A 37 -7.93 -1.80 -11.62
CA THR A 37 -8.21 -1.49 -13.02
C THR A 37 -9.29 -2.41 -13.61
N VAL A 38 -9.21 -3.72 -13.36
CA VAL A 38 -10.22 -4.70 -13.78
C VAL A 38 -11.58 -4.42 -13.13
N LEU A 39 -11.59 -4.05 -11.85
CA LEU A 39 -12.81 -3.66 -11.13
C LEU A 39 -13.36 -2.28 -11.52
N LYS A 40 -12.65 -1.51 -12.35
CA LYS A 40 -12.93 -0.10 -12.68
C LYS A 40 -12.98 0.80 -11.44
N GLU A 41 -12.21 0.44 -10.42
CA GLU A 41 -12.04 1.23 -9.20
C GLU A 41 -10.90 2.22 -9.37
N LYS A 42 -10.92 3.31 -8.61
CA LYS A 42 -9.84 4.31 -8.65
C LYS A 42 -8.57 3.70 -8.04
N THR A 43 -7.46 3.73 -8.77
CA THR A 43 -6.15 3.30 -8.28
C THR A 43 -5.21 4.49 -8.11
N ALA A 44 -4.67 4.66 -6.91
CA ALA A 44 -3.63 5.66 -6.62
C ALA A 44 -2.25 5.01 -6.62
N PHE A 45 -2.16 3.74 -6.22
CA PHE A 45 -0.90 3.01 -6.20
C PHE A 45 -0.67 2.30 -7.52
N ILE A 46 0.49 2.52 -8.12
CA ILE A 46 0.89 1.93 -9.39
C ILE A 46 2.26 1.31 -9.20
N SER A 47 2.33 0.00 -9.46
CA SER A 47 3.55 -0.79 -9.32
C SER A 47 3.69 -1.76 -10.49
N GLY A 48 4.92 -2.06 -10.87
CA GLY A 48 5.21 -3.04 -11.89
C GLY A 48 6.70 -3.31 -12.04
N GLU A 49 7.04 -4.25 -12.92
CA GLU A 49 8.42 -4.54 -13.28
C GLU A 49 8.81 -3.81 -14.56
N VAL A 50 10.11 -3.49 -14.69
CA VAL A 50 10.68 -2.87 -15.89
C VAL A 50 11.76 -3.74 -16.51
N SER A 51 11.89 -3.70 -17.83
CA SER A 51 12.83 -4.56 -18.57
C SER A 51 14.30 -4.12 -18.48
N CYS A 52 14.56 -2.89 -18.06
CA CYS A 52 15.89 -2.31 -18.00
C CYS A 52 16.47 -2.34 -16.57
N GLU A 53 17.77 -2.07 -16.45
CA GLU A 53 18.44 -2.05 -15.14
C GLU A 53 18.09 -0.78 -14.34
N LEU A 54 17.52 -0.96 -13.14
CA LEU A 54 17.10 0.15 -12.29
C LEU A 54 18.21 1.12 -11.88
N PRO A 55 19.45 0.69 -11.56
CA PRO A 55 20.53 1.64 -11.28
C PRO A 55 20.82 2.59 -12.44
N GLN A 56 20.83 2.08 -13.68
CA GLN A 56 21.07 2.90 -14.87
C GLN A 56 19.89 3.83 -15.14
N LEU A 57 18.66 3.33 -14.98
CA LEU A 57 17.45 4.14 -15.11
C LEU A 57 17.38 5.25 -14.05
N PHE A 58 17.89 5.01 -12.84
CA PHE A 58 17.89 5.98 -11.75
C PHE A 58 18.68 7.25 -12.09
N GLU A 59 19.87 7.14 -12.69
CA GLU A 59 20.64 8.33 -13.12
C GLU A 59 19.84 9.20 -14.11
N LYS A 60 19.17 8.54 -15.06
CA LYS A 60 18.32 9.22 -16.05
C LYS A 60 17.07 9.84 -15.40
N CYS A 61 16.48 9.14 -14.44
CA CYS A 61 15.35 9.63 -13.65
C CYS A 61 15.75 10.92 -12.91
N VAL A 62 16.89 10.91 -12.20
CA VAL A 62 17.39 12.07 -11.47
C VAL A 62 17.66 13.25 -12.42
N SER A 63 18.17 12.97 -13.62
CA SER A 63 18.38 14.01 -14.63
C SER A 63 17.07 14.64 -15.15
N GLU A 64 16.01 13.85 -15.31
CA GLU A 64 14.72 14.30 -15.87
C GLU A 64 13.81 14.93 -14.80
N TYR A 65 13.69 14.31 -13.63
CA TYR A 65 12.73 14.67 -12.59
C TYR A 65 13.36 15.27 -11.33
N GLY A 66 14.68 15.20 -11.19
CA GLY A 66 15.42 15.70 -10.03
C GLY A 66 15.61 14.65 -8.91
N PRO A 67 16.57 14.89 -8.01
CA PRO A 67 17.00 13.92 -7.00
C PRO A 67 15.97 13.67 -5.89
N THR A 68 15.01 14.57 -5.69
CA THR A 68 13.95 14.41 -4.67
C THR A 68 12.79 13.55 -5.17
N ALA A 69 12.62 13.45 -6.49
CA ALA A 69 11.52 12.73 -7.11
C ALA A 69 11.93 11.33 -7.61
N CYS A 70 13.19 10.94 -7.44
CA CYS A 70 13.70 9.64 -7.83
C CYS A 70 14.40 9.03 -6.63
N LEU A 71 13.93 7.86 -6.17
CA LEU A 71 14.47 7.19 -4.99
C LEU A 71 14.77 5.73 -5.32
N LEU A 72 16.04 5.34 -5.15
CA LEU A 72 16.49 3.96 -5.35
C LEU A 72 16.70 3.29 -4.00
N TYR A 73 16.15 2.10 -3.83
CA TYR A 73 16.26 1.30 -2.63
C TYR A 73 16.93 -0.04 -2.97
N SER A 74 17.83 -0.49 -2.11
CA SER A 74 18.28 -1.89 -2.14
C SER A 74 17.23 -2.77 -1.46
N VAL A 75 16.81 -3.83 -2.14
CA VAL A 75 15.88 -4.82 -1.61
C VAL A 75 16.67 -6.09 -1.31
N ASP A 76 16.70 -6.47 -0.03
CA ASP A 76 17.40 -7.67 0.42
C ASP A 76 16.50 -8.89 0.24
N ASN A 77 16.72 -9.63 -0.85
CA ASN A 77 15.98 -10.85 -1.17
C ASN A 77 16.79 -12.13 -0.90
N GLY A 78 17.86 -12.04 -0.11
CA GLY A 78 18.63 -13.20 0.36
C GLY A 78 19.43 -13.97 -0.69
N ARG A 79 19.37 -13.59 -1.98
CA ARG A 79 20.15 -14.24 -3.04
C ARG A 79 20.89 -13.29 -3.98
N TRP A 80 20.37 -12.09 -4.28
CA TRP A 80 21.04 -11.05 -5.08
C TRP A 80 20.65 -9.64 -4.62
N SER A 81 21.50 -8.65 -4.87
CA SER A 81 21.18 -7.23 -4.69
C SER A 81 20.11 -6.83 -5.71
N SER A 82 18.85 -6.92 -5.32
CA SER A 82 17.75 -6.40 -6.13
C SER A 82 17.47 -4.94 -5.78
N TYR A 83 16.98 -4.18 -6.75
CA TYR A 83 16.64 -2.77 -6.55
C TYR A 83 15.15 -2.51 -6.68
N ARG A 84 14.70 -1.42 -6.06
CA ARG A 84 13.38 -0.82 -6.27
C ARG A 84 13.60 0.66 -6.55
N LEU A 85 12.99 1.17 -7.61
CA LEU A 85 13.01 2.59 -7.95
C LEU A 85 11.61 3.17 -7.76
N GLU A 86 11.51 4.31 -7.10
CA GLU A 86 10.28 5.09 -7.03
C GLU A 86 10.44 6.39 -7.81
N ILE A 87 9.42 6.72 -8.61
CA ILE A 87 9.34 7.94 -9.41
C ILE A 87 8.15 8.77 -8.94
N GLY A 88 8.43 9.94 -8.37
CA GLY A 88 7.49 10.82 -7.68
C GLY A 88 7.99 11.19 -6.28
N ASP A 89 7.33 12.17 -5.66
CA ASP A 89 7.67 12.64 -4.30
C ASP A 89 6.43 12.58 -3.40
N ALA A 90 6.44 11.63 -2.46
CA ALA A 90 5.35 11.41 -1.51
C ALA A 90 5.23 12.50 -0.43
N SER A 91 6.21 13.42 -0.32
CA SER A 91 6.20 14.52 0.66
C SER A 91 5.35 15.70 0.18
N VAL A 92 5.17 15.81 -1.14
CA VAL A 92 4.49 16.95 -1.76
C VAL A 92 2.98 16.76 -1.72
N ASN A 93 2.33 17.40 -0.75
CA ASN A 93 0.87 17.43 -0.64
C ASN A 93 0.28 18.58 -1.47
N ARG A 94 0.22 18.42 -2.79
CA ARG A 94 -0.48 19.38 -3.66
C ARG A 94 -1.97 19.06 -3.67
N SER A 95 -2.72 19.77 -2.80
CA SER A 95 -4.18 19.88 -2.73
C SER A 95 -4.95 18.58 -2.46
N ALA A 96 -5.69 18.56 -1.34
CA ALA A 96 -6.65 17.50 -0.98
C ALA A 96 -7.79 17.30 -1.99
N TYR A 97 -7.94 18.18 -2.99
CA TYR A 97 -9.03 18.13 -3.95
C TYR A 97 -8.68 17.38 -5.24
N VAL A 98 -7.41 17.09 -5.51
CA VAL A 98 -6.98 16.40 -6.74
C VAL A 98 -6.57 14.98 -6.42
N TYR A 99 -7.28 14.01 -7.01
CA TYR A 99 -6.93 12.60 -6.92
C TYR A 99 -5.66 12.33 -7.74
N ASN A 100 -4.55 12.08 -7.05
CA ASN A 100 -3.22 11.87 -7.63
C ASN A 100 -2.79 10.40 -7.46
N ALA A 101 -1.95 9.92 -8.37
CA ALA A 101 -1.18 8.71 -8.16
C ALA A 101 -0.10 8.94 -7.10
N GLU A 102 0.12 7.96 -6.23
CA GLU A 102 1.31 7.83 -5.41
C GLU A 102 2.56 7.68 -6.30
N PRO A 103 3.79 7.88 -5.77
CA PRO A 103 5.00 7.60 -6.54
C PRO A 103 4.94 6.21 -7.19
N ILE A 104 5.27 6.15 -8.48
CA ILE A 104 5.22 4.93 -9.26
C ILE A 104 6.37 4.03 -8.81
N VAL A 105 6.05 2.78 -8.46
CA VAL A 105 7.02 1.82 -7.95
C VAL A 105 7.46 0.88 -9.06
N LEU A 106 8.75 0.89 -9.35
CA LEU A 106 9.40 0.06 -10.36
C LEU A 106 10.24 -1.02 -9.69
N HIS A 107 10.04 -2.24 -10.14
CA HIS A 107 10.76 -3.42 -9.72
C HIS A 107 11.62 -3.97 -10.86
N GLU A 108 12.65 -4.74 -10.53
CA GLU A 108 13.49 -5.38 -11.54
C GLU A 108 12.72 -6.41 -12.38
N TRP A 109 13.19 -6.60 -13.61
CA TRP A 109 12.59 -7.56 -14.53
C TRP A 109 12.50 -8.96 -13.92
N ARG A 110 11.34 -9.61 -14.10
CA ARG A 110 11.02 -10.95 -13.55
C ARG A 110 10.98 -11.05 -12.03
N SER A 111 11.09 -9.95 -11.29
CA SER A 111 11.00 -10.00 -9.83
C SER A 111 9.56 -10.11 -9.33
N LEU A 112 8.55 -9.86 -10.19
CA LEU A 112 7.13 -9.96 -9.84
C LEU A 112 6.45 -11.05 -10.65
N VAL A 113 6.36 -10.88 -11.97
CA VAL A 113 5.63 -11.81 -12.86
C VAL A 113 6.38 -13.15 -12.95
N GLY A 114 7.71 -13.10 -12.97
CA GLY A 114 8.59 -14.27 -13.00
C GLY A 114 8.92 -14.87 -11.63
N ALA A 115 8.41 -14.28 -10.54
CA ALA A 115 8.68 -14.76 -9.19
C ALA A 115 8.07 -16.16 -8.98
N PRO A 116 8.68 -17.01 -8.13
CA PRO A 116 8.11 -18.31 -7.83
C PRO A 116 6.79 -18.16 -7.03
N PRO A 117 5.88 -19.15 -7.08
CA PRO A 117 4.54 -19.03 -6.47
C PRO A 117 4.54 -18.74 -4.96
N ASP A 118 5.57 -19.15 -4.22
CA ASP A 118 5.72 -18.84 -2.79
C ASP A 118 6.00 -17.35 -2.53
N GLN A 119 6.47 -16.62 -3.54
CA GLN A 119 6.74 -15.18 -3.47
C GLN A 119 5.53 -14.31 -3.82
N TRP A 120 4.52 -14.85 -4.49
CA TRP A 120 3.31 -14.10 -4.84
C TRP A 120 2.38 -13.85 -3.63
N GLY A 121 1.54 -12.82 -3.74
CA GLY A 121 0.41 -12.59 -2.84
C GLY A 121 -0.75 -13.54 -3.13
N PHE A 122 -1.95 -13.16 -2.72
CA PHE A 122 -3.16 -13.90 -3.12
C PHE A 122 -3.39 -13.82 -4.63
N THR A 123 -4.09 -14.81 -5.19
CA THR A 123 -4.33 -14.91 -6.65
C THR A 123 -4.87 -13.63 -7.30
N VAL A 124 -5.63 -12.81 -6.59
CA VAL A 124 -6.20 -11.57 -7.16
C VAL A 124 -5.15 -10.49 -7.42
N ASP A 125 -3.95 -10.65 -6.85
CA ASP A 125 -2.82 -9.74 -7.00
C ASP A 125 -1.68 -10.37 -7.81
N THR A 126 -1.96 -11.42 -8.59
CA THR A 126 -0.98 -12.04 -9.50
C THR A 126 -1.22 -11.69 -10.97
N LEU A 127 -2.12 -10.75 -11.27
CA LEU A 127 -2.42 -10.33 -12.63
C LEU A 127 -1.49 -9.20 -13.07
N ALA A 128 -0.94 -9.30 -14.28
CA ALA A 128 -0.20 -8.25 -14.96
C ALA A 128 -0.91 -7.81 -16.24
N ILE A 129 -0.62 -6.59 -16.69
CA ILE A 129 -1.01 -6.11 -18.01
C ILE A 129 0.25 -5.71 -18.78
N PHE A 130 0.36 -6.16 -20.02
CA PHE A 130 1.39 -5.75 -20.95
C PHE A 130 0.75 -5.00 -22.12
N ASP A 131 1.22 -3.79 -22.38
CA ASP A 131 0.82 -2.94 -23.50
C ASP A 131 1.97 -2.95 -24.51
N ASP A 132 1.71 -3.40 -25.74
CA ASP A 132 2.75 -3.50 -26.78
C ASP A 132 3.03 -2.18 -27.50
N GLY A 133 2.30 -1.11 -27.16
CA GLY A 133 2.48 0.22 -27.74
C GLY A 133 1.94 0.38 -29.16
N VAL A 134 1.47 -0.69 -29.82
CA VAL A 134 0.82 -0.65 -31.14
C VAL A 134 -0.69 -0.85 -31.06
N GLY A 135 -1.23 -0.86 -29.84
CA GLY A 135 -2.67 -0.88 -29.56
C GLY A 135 -3.19 -2.22 -29.06
N HIS A 136 -2.35 -3.24 -28.87
CA HIS A 136 -2.75 -4.47 -28.21
C HIS A 136 -2.38 -4.43 -26.73
N VAL A 137 -3.30 -4.93 -25.92
CA VAL A 137 -3.13 -5.05 -24.47
C VAL A 137 -3.35 -6.51 -24.08
N TYR A 138 -2.35 -7.10 -23.44
CA TYR A 138 -2.32 -8.50 -23.03
C TYR A 138 -2.44 -8.60 -21.52
N ALA A 139 -3.31 -9.48 -21.03
CA ALA A 139 -3.36 -9.85 -19.63
C ALA A 139 -2.46 -11.07 -19.39
N VAL A 140 -1.57 -10.97 -18.40
CA VAL A 140 -0.68 -12.05 -17.98
C VAL A 140 -1.17 -12.57 -16.64
N ASP A 141 -1.75 -13.77 -16.63
CA ASP A 141 -2.24 -14.46 -15.43
C ASP A 141 -1.47 -15.77 -15.21
N PRO A 142 -0.37 -15.74 -14.43
CA PRO A 142 0.44 -16.92 -14.15
C PRO A 142 -0.32 -18.03 -13.40
N THR A 143 -1.39 -17.66 -12.68
CA THR A 143 -2.19 -18.62 -11.90
C THR A 143 -3.35 -19.22 -12.69
N HIS A 144 -3.66 -18.65 -13.86
CA HIS A 144 -4.87 -18.92 -14.65
C HIS A 144 -6.20 -18.76 -13.89
N LYS A 145 -6.17 -18.12 -12.72
CA LYS A 145 -7.31 -17.95 -11.82
C LYS A 145 -7.54 -16.50 -11.43
N ALA A 146 -6.51 -15.64 -11.52
CA ALA A 146 -6.54 -14.27 -11.02
C ALA A 146 -7.70 -13.48 -11.61
N PHE A 147 -7.87 -13.49 -12.93
CA PHE A 147 -8.93 -12.71 -13.58
C PHE A 147 -10.33 -13.14 -13.11
N GLN A 148 -10.60 -14.45 -13.09
CA GLN A 148 -11.88 -14.98 -12.61
C GLN A 148 -12.11 -14.65 -11.13
N HIS A 149 -11.09 -14.80 -10.30
CA HIS A 149 -11.13 -14.49 -8.88
C HIS A 149 -11.42 -12.99 -8.63
N ILE A 150 -10.85 -12.09 -9.43
CA ILE A 150 -11.16 -10.66 -9.37
C ILE A 150 -12.63 -10.41 -9.71
N CYS A 151 -13.13 -10.98 -10.81
CA CYS A 151 -14.53 -10.83 -11.23
C CYS A 151 -15.52 -11.38 -10.19
N ASP A 152 -15.21 -12.51 -9.57
CA ASP A 152 -16.06 -13.15 -8.55
C ASP A 152 -15.91 -12.52 -7.16
N ARG A 153 -15.00 -11.54 -7.00
CA ARG A 153 -14.56 -11.02 -5.70
C ARG A 153 -14.17 -12.14 -4.73
N LYS A 154 -13.41 -13.12 -5.22
CA LYS A 154 -12.85 -14.22 -4.43
C LYS A 154 -11.34 -14.22 -4.48
N PHE A 155 -10.68 -14.82 -3.50
CA PHE A 155 -9.22 -15.03 -3.56
C PHE A 155 -8.81 -16.37 -2.96
N ALA A 156 -7.66 -16.86 -3.40
CA ALA A 156 -7.03 -18.08 -2.89
C ALA A 156 -5.51 -17.91 -2.83
N PHE A 157 -4.83 -18.90 -2.25
CA PHE A 157 -3.39 -18.99 -2.35
C PHE A 157 -2.96 -19.28 -3.81
N PRO A 158 -1.80 -18.77 -4.23
CA PRO A 158 -1.28 -19.00 -5.58
C PRO A 158 -0.69 -20.41 -5.79
N THR A 159 -0.50 -21.17 -4.72
CA THR A 159 0.11 -22.50 -4.70
C THR A 159 -0.69 -23.43 -3.78
N ASP A 160 -0.51 -24.75 -3.94
CA ASP A 160 -1.09 -25.76 -3.06
C ASP A 160 -0.26 -25.96 -1.77
N ASP A 161 1.01 -25.56 -1.75
CA ASP A 161 1.86 -25.59 -0.56
C ASP A 161 1.66 -24.32 0.28
N TRP A 162 0.51 -24.25 0.95
CA TRP A 162 0.11 -23.08 1.74
C TRP A 162 1.07 -22.83 2.91
N TRP A 163 1.62 -23.90 3.48
CA TRP A 163 2.55 -23.86 4.60
C TRP A 163 3.85 -23.16 4.24
N TYR A 164 4.46 -23.57 3.13
CA TYR A 164 5.68 -22.93 2.63
C TYR A 164 5.42 -21.48 2.23
N TRP A 165 4.30 -21.24 1.52
CA TRP A 165 3.88 -19.89 1.11
C TRP A 165 3.71 -18.93 2.30
N GLY A 166 3.01 -19.35 3.36
CA GLY A 166 2.72 -18.50 4.52
C GLY A 166 3.94 -18.21 5.39
N ARG A 167 4.89 -19.15 5.49
CA ARG A 167 6.10 -19.00 6.33
C ARG A 167 7.16 -18.09 5.72
N ASN A 168 7.26 -18.04 4.40
CA ASN A 168 8.31 -17.25 3.76
C ASN A 168 8.12 -15.74 3.99
N GLN A 169 6.87 -15.26 4.10
CA GLN A 169 6.55 -13.86 4.36
C GLN A 169 5.24 -13.73 5.16
N SER A 170 5.32 -13.71 6.49
CA SER A 170 4.16 -13.66 7.39
C SER A 170 3.21 -12.48 7.14
N SER A 171 3.71 -11.37 6.59
CA SER A 171 2.89 -10.21 6.21
C SER A 171 1.90 -10.51 5.08
N LYS A 172 2.16 -11.50 4.22
CA LYS A 172 1.22 -11.92 3.16
C LYS A 172 -0.09 -12.45 3.71
N LEU A 173 -0.03 -13.19 4.83
CA LEU A 173 -1.21 -13.72 5.50
C LEU A 173 -2.17 -12.59 5.86
N LEU A 174 -1.63 -11.44 6.23
CA LEU A 174 -2.39 -10.32 6.74
C LEU A 174 -3.02 -9.49 5.62
N GLY A 175 -2.54 -9.64 4.37
CA GLY A 175 -3.24 -9.17 3.16
C GLY A 175 -4.65 -9.77 3.01
N PHE A 176 -4.94 -10.88 3.70
CA PHE A 176 -6.29 -11.43 3.82
C PHE A 176 -7.26 -10.37 4.35
N TYR A 177 -6.91 -9.68 5.44
CA TYR A 177 -7.83 -8.74 6.08
C TYR A 177 -8.05 -7.49 5.21
N GLU A 178 -7.02 -7.06 4.46
CA GLU A 178 -7.17 -5.99 3.47
C GLU A 178 -8.18 -6.39 2.37
N LEU A 179 -8.04 -7.58 1.80
CA LEU A 179 -8.96 -8.11 0.79
C LEU A 179 -10.39 -8.25 1.35
N ARG A 180 -10.53 -8.79 2.57
CA ARG A 180 -11.84 -8.89 3.23
C ARG A 180 -12.48 -7.51 3.45
N SER A 181 -11.71 -6.51 3.86
CA SER A 181 -12.20 -5.14 4.09
C SER A 181 -12.66 -4.42 2.81
N THR A 182 -12.18 -4.90 1.66
CA THR A 182 -12.56 -4.39 0.33
C THR A 182 -13.63 -5.24 -0.36
N GLY A 183 -14.27 -6.14 0.39
CA GLY A 183 -15.43 -6.91 -0.06
C GLY A 183 -15.08 -8.19 -0.82
N PHE A 184 -13.82 -8.63 -0.81
CA PHE A 184 -13.47 -9.94 -1.33
C PHE A 184 -13.75 -11.05 -0.30
N ALA A 185 -14.08 -12.25 -0.77
CA ALA A 185 -14.25 -13.45 0.05
C ALA A 185 -13.13 -14.48 -0.19
N PRO A 186 -12.76 -15.29 0.80
CA PRO A 186 -11.89 -16.43 0.54
C PRO A 186 -12.62 -17.43 -0.37
N GLN A 187 -11.87 -18.14 -1.23
CA GLN A 187 -12.45 -19.11 -2.14
C GLN A 187 -13.17 -20.25 -1.40
N ASN A 188 -12.65 -20.64 -0.23
CA ASN A 188 -13.22 -21.66 0.64
C ASN A 188 -12.87 -21.36 2.12
N GLU A 189 -13.53 -22.10 3.02
CA GLU A 189 -13.36 -21.96 4.46
C GLU A 189 -11.94 -22.29 4.94
N SER A 190 -11.24 -23.21 4.26
CA SER A 190 -9.89 -23.63 4.63
C SER A 190 -8.88 -22.49 4.52
N VAL A 191 -9.03 -21.58 3.55
CA VAL A 191 -8.20 -20.36 3.45
C VAL A 191 -8.37 -19.49 4.69
N ARG A 192 -9.61 -19.27 5.14
CA ARG A 192 -9.91 -18.47 6.34
C ARG A 192 -9.32 -19.10 7.59
N ILE A 193 -9.57 -20.39 7.80
CA ILE A 193 -9.05 -21.14 8.96
C ILE A 193 -7.53 -21.04 9.01
N TYR A 194 -6.86 -21.33 7.90
CA TYR A 194 -5.39 -21.30 7.83
C TYR A 194 -4.83 -19.91 8.17
N VAL A 195 -5.37 -18.84 7.58
CA VAL A 195 -4.89 -17.47 7.86
C VAL A 195 -5.10 -17.10 9.33
N ASN A 196 -6.27 -17.39 9.89
CA ASN A 196 -6.59 -17.05 11.27
C ASN A 196 -5.71 -17.81 12.28
N GLU A 197 -5.48 -19.10 12.05
CA GLU A 197 -4.60 -19.92 12.90
C GLU A 197 -3.16 -19.42 12.87
N ASN A 198 -2.63 -19.07 11.71
CA ASN A 198 -1.27 -18.55 11.58
C ASN A 198 -1.14 -17.10 12.08
N THR A 199 -2.20 -16.29 11.97
CA THR A 199 -2.22 -14.94 12.55
C THR A 199 -2.19 -15.00 14.08
N ARG A 200 -2.86 -15.98 14.69
CA ARG A 200 -2.92 -16.14 16.15
C ARG A 200 -1.54 -16.39 16.76
N VAL A 201 -0.68 -17.15 16.07
CA VAL A 201 0.66 -17.52 16.56
C VAL A 201 1.77 -16.61 16.00
N MET A 202 1.39 -15.50 15.37
CA MET A 202 2.35 -14.56 14.81
C MET A 202 3.18 -13.90 15.91
N GLU A 203 4.47 -13.75 15.65
CA GLU A 203 5.36 -13.02 16.55
C GLU A 203 4.91 -11.57 16.74
N LYS A 204 5.02 -11.07 17.96
CA LYS A 204 4.58 -9.72 18.35
C LYS A 204 5.14 -8.64 17.42
N GLU A 205 6.43 -8.72 17.09
CA GLU A 205 7.11 -7.75 16.23
C GLU A 205 6.49 -7.70 14.82
N ASN A 206 6.23 -8.86 14.21
CA ASN A 206 5.59 -8.97 12.90
C ASN A 206 4.16 -8.40 12.92
N ALA A 207 3.41 -8.67 13.99
CA ALA A 207 2.06 -8.14 14.17
C ALA A 207 2.06 -6.60 14.35
N GLN A 208 2.99 -6.05 15.15
CA GLN A 208 3.17 -4.60 15.32
C GLN A 208 3.57 -3.92 14.01
N LYS A 209 4.54 -4.50 13.30
CA LYS A 209 4.97 -4.02 11.99
C LYS A 209 3.80 -3.97 11.01
N PHE A 210 3.03 -5.05 10.92
CA PHE A 210 1.85 -5.09 10.05
C PHE A 210 0.82 -4.03 10.43
N TYR A 211 0.46 -3.94 11.71
CA TYR A 211 -0.54 -2.99 12.15
C TYR A 211 -0.11 -1.56 11.83
N CYS A 212 1.17 -1.23 12.06
CA CYS A 212 1.70 0.06 11.67
C CYS A 212 1.68 0.27 10.15
N GLU A 213 2.37 -0.56 9.38
CA GLU A 213 2.65 -0.31 7.97
C GLU A 213 1.44 -0.52 7.05
N ASN A 214 0.54 -1.44 7.39
CA ASN A 214 -0.57 -1.85 6.51
C ASN A 214 -1.92 -1.34 7.00
N VAL A 215 -2.17 -1.41 8.32
CA VAL A 215 -3.42 -0.87 8.89
C VAL A 215 -3.33 0.65 8.96
N LEU A 216 -2.32 1.19 9.64
CA LEU A 216 -2.17 2.64 9.83
C LEU A 216 -1.46 3.35 8.67
N ARG A 217 -0.87 2.63 7.70
CA ARG A 217 -0.02 3.19 6.62
C ARG A 217 1.16 4.01 7.15
N GLY A 218 1.71 3.56 8.26
CA GLY A 218 2.85 4.17 8.94
C GLY A 218 4.21 3.62 8.51
N VAL A 219 5.25 4.10 9.20
CA VAL A 219 6.59 3.53 9.22
C VAL A 219 6.85 3.03 10.63
N SER A 220 7.12 1.72 10.78
CA SER A 220 7.42 1.15 12.09
C SER A 220 8.87 1.41 12.46
N SER A 221 9.09 1.88 13.69
CA SER A 221 10.39 1.90 14.37
C SER A 221 10.30 0.95 15.55
N LEU A 222 10.81 -0.27 15.36
CA LEU A 222 10.71 -1.34 16.35
C LEU A 222 12.05 -1.44 17.08
N THR A 223 12.05 -1.02 18.35
CA THR A 223 13.16 -1.23 19.27
C THR A 223 12.76 -2.23 20.35
N GLU A 224 13.73 -2.82 21.05
CA GLU A 224 13.47 -3.80 22.12
C GLU A 224 12.62 -3.21 23.27
N SER A 225 12.68 -1.90 23.47
CA SER A 225 12.01 -1.20 24.59
C SER A 225 10.70 -0.52 24.18
N ILE A 226 10.64 0.12 23.00
CA ILE A 226 9.46 0.86 22.54
C ILE A 226 9.21 0.58 21.05
N SER A 227 7.98 0.18 20.73
CA SER A 227 7.51 0.04 19.36
C SER A 227 6.74 1.29 18.97
N MET A 228 7.32 2.07 18.06
CA MET A 228 6.70 3.30 17.56
C MET A 228 6.20 3.12 16.13
N CYS A 229 5.08 3.76 15.84
CA CYS A 229 4.51 3.86 14.52
C CYS A 229 4.40 5.33 14.13
N HIS A 230 5.24 5.75 13.21
CA HIS A 230 5.19 7.08 12.64
C HIS A 230 4.12 7.11 11.56
N ILE A 231 3.14 7.99 11.65
CA ILE A 231 2.05 8.10 10.68
C ILE A 231 1.91 9.54 10.21
N LYS A 232 1.44 9.71 8.98
CA LYS A 232 1.02 11.02 8.47
C LYS A 232 -0.25 11.48 9.19
N ASN A 233 -0.52 12.78 9.15
CA ASN A 233 -1.83 13.30 9.52
C ASN A 233 -2.92 12.65 8.68
N LEU A 234 -3.89 12.04 9.35
CA LEU A 234 -4.94 11.25 8.72
C LEU A 234 -6.05 12.16 8.20
N HIS A 235 -6.53 11.89 6.99
CA HIS A 235 -7.74 12.49 6.46
C HIS A 235 -8.97 11.63 6.76
N LYS A 236 -10.17 12.17 6.48
CA LYS A 236 -11.43 11.46 6.72
C LYS A 236 -11.50 10.11 5.99
N GLU A 237 -10.97 10.02 4.77
CA GLU A 237 -10.93 8.72 4.06
C GLU A 237 -10.01 7.71 4.76
N ASP A 238 -8.89 8.15 5.32
CA ASP A 238 -7.97 7.26 6.04
C ASP A 238 -8.62 6.69 7.30
N HIS A 239 -9.32 7.52 8.07
CA HIS A 239 -10.07 7.07 9.24
C HIS A 239 -11.14 6.03 8.87
N ASN A 240 -11.89 6.26 7.79
CA ASN A 240 -12.89 5.31 7.33
C ASN A 240 -12.26 3.96 6.92
N ARG A 241 -11.13 4.00 6.19
CA ARG A 241 -10.40 2.80 5.77
C ARG A 241 -9.85 2.03 6.98
N ILE A 242 -9.19 2.72 7.91
CA ILE A 242 -8.63 2.13 9.14
C ILE A 242 -9.75 1.46 9.95
N SER A 243 -10.89 2.15 10.12
CA SER A 243 -12.04 1.63 10.83
C SER A 243 -12.61 0.37 10.16
N ALA A 244 -12.82 0.39 8.84
CA ALA A 244 -13.32 -0.76 8.08
C ALA A 244 -12.39 -1.98 8.19
N LEU A 245 -11.08 -1.75 8.08
CA LEU A 245 -10.09 -2.81 8.22
C LEU A 245 -10.07 -3.39 9.64
N ARG A 246 -10.09 -2.53 10.67
CA ARG A 246 -10.14 -2.97 12.07
C ARG A 246 -11.39 -3.80 12.38
N VAL A 247 -12.57 -3.32 11.96
CA VAL A 247 -13.83 -4.06 12.14
C VAL A 247 -13.76 -5.41 11.44
N THR A 248 -13.21 -5.45 10.23
CA THR A 248 -13.00 -6.71 9.48
C THR A 248 -12.10 -7.67 10.27
N MET A 249 -10.96 -7.18 10.76
CA MET A 249 -10.04 -8.01 11.55
C MET A 249 -10.68 -8.53 12.83
N MET A 250 -11.42 -7.69 13.55
CA MET A 250 -12.15 -8.08 14.75
C MET A 250 -13.18 -9.17 14.46
N ASN A 251 -13.92 -9.06 13.35
CA ASN A 251 -14.92 -10.04 12.95
C ASN A 251 -14.31 -11.36 12.49
N GLU A 252 -13.21 -11.31 11.73
CA GLU A 252 -12.55 -12.52 11.19
C GLU A 252 -11.76 -13.26 12.28
N LEU A 253 -11.11 -12.55 13.20
CA LEU A 253 -10.35 -13.16 14.30
C LEU A 253 -11.22 -13.56 15.49
N GLY A 254 -12.39 -12.94 15.66
CA GLY A 254 -13.31 -13.18 16.78
C GLY A 254 -12.60 -13.05 18.13
N ASP A 255 -12.74 -14.07 18.97
CA ASP A 255 -12.13 -14.11 20.31
C ASP A 255 -10.60 -13.98 20.29
N ASN A 256 -9.95 -14.36 19.17
CA ASN A 256 -8.50 -14.28 19.05
C ASN A 256 -8.00 -12.84 18.81
N TRP A 257 -8.86 -11.89 18.48
CA TRP A 257 -8.47 -10.49 18.21
C TRP A 257 -7.63 -9.92 19.36
N ASN A 258 -8.16 -10.00 20.58
CA ASN A 258 -7.51 -9.43 21.77
C ASN A 258 -6.22 -10.17 22.13
N SER A 259 -6.08 -11.45 21.80
CA SER A 259 -4.84 -12.21 22.07
C SER A 259 -3.80 -12.12 20.95
N SER A 260 -4.11 -11.44 19.84
CA SER A 260 -3.24 -11.32 18.66
C SER A 260 -3.04 -9.86 18.28
N ILE A 261 -3.71 -9.38 17.22
CA ILE A 261 -3.51 -8.05 16.67
C ILE A 261 -4.05 -6.95 17.61
N GLY A 262 -5.12 -7.20 18.34
CA GLY A 262 -5.71 -6.24 19.27
C GLY A 262 -4.74 -5.81 20.38
N ASN A 263 -4.07 -6.78 21.02
CA ASN A 263 -3.08 -6.48 22.05
C ASN A 263 -1.89 -5.67 21.51
N VAL A 264 -1.42 -5.96 20.30
CA VAL A 264 -0.31 -5.18 19.73
C VAL A 264 -0.74 -3.78 19.31
N ALA A 265 -1.99 -3.62 18.83
CA ALA A 265 -2.55 -2.32 18.49
C ALA A 265 -2.63 -1.40 19.72
N ASP A 266 -3.04 -1.95 20.87
CA ASP A 266 -3.14 -1.19 22.13
C ASP A 266 -1.76 -0.81 22.71
N GLN A 267 -0.72 -1.60 22.41
CA GLN A 267 0.65 -1.36 22.89
C GLN A 267 1.51 -0.52 21.94
N LEU A 268 1.03 -0.25 20.72
CA LEU A 268 1.78 0.48 19.71
C LEU A 268 1.69 1.99 19.98
N MET A 269 2.84 2.64 20.17
CA MET A 269 2.87 4.09 20.30
C MET A 269 2.75 4.72 18.92
N VAL A 270 1.78 5.61 18.73
CA VAL A 270 1.52 6.26 17.43
C VAL A 270 1.99 7.70 17.49
N VAL A 271 2.86 8.09 16.55
CA VAL A 271 3.42 9.44 16.44
C VAL A 271 2.96 10.06 15.12
N PHE A 272 2.24 11.18 15.20
CA PHE A 272 1.77 11.91 14.02
C PHE A 272 2.85 12.86 13.51
N LEU A 273 3.09 12.83 12.21
CA LEU A 273 4.11 13.63 11.54
C LEU A 273 3.51 14.43 10.39
N SER A 274 4.21 15.51 10.02
CA SER A 274 4.00 16.15 8.73
C SER A 274 4.39 15.21 7.58
N ASP A 275 3.84 15.45 6.39
CA ASP A 275 4.15 14.65 5.20
C ASP A 275 5.64 14.61 4.88
N GLU A 276 6.34 15.75 5.03
CA GLU A 276 7.78 15.87 4.82
C GLU A 276 8.58 15.02 5.81
N LYS A 277 8.31 15.15 7.11
CA LYS A 277 9.04 14.40 8.13
C LYS A 277 8.75 12.90 8.06
N PHE A 278 7.53 12.52 7.71
CA PHE A 278 7.19 11.13 7.46
C PHE A 278 8.01 10.53 6.31
N VAL A 279 8.16 11.25 5.20
CA VAL A 279 8.92 10.77 4.04
C VAL A 279 10.40 10.68 4.35
N GLU A 280 10.95 11.63 5.11
CA GLU A 280 12.34 11.56 5.58
C GLU A 280 12.59 10.28 6.40
N ILE A 281 11.75 10.01 7.40
CA ILE A 281 11.86 8.80 8.24
C ILE A 281 11.67 7.54 7.39
N ARG A 282 10.69 7.51 6.48
CA ARG A 282 10.48 6.39 5.55
C ARG A 282 11.72 6.08 4.73
N ASN A 283 12.34 7.11 4.16
CA ASN A 283 13.50 6.96 3.30
C ASN A 283 14.73 6.45 4.07
N LEU A 284 14.90 6.90 5.32
CA LEU A 284 15.92 6.39 6.22
C LEU A 284 15.68 4.90 6.58
N SER A 285 14.45 4.54 6.93
CA SER A 285 14.08 3.17 7.31
C SER A 285 14.16 2.17 6.15
N LEU A 286 13.92 2.62 4.91
CA LEU A 286 13.99 1.78 3.71
C LEU A 286 15.39 1.73 3.08
N HIS A 287 16.41 2.35 3.70
CA HIS A 287 17.78 2.41 3.19
C HIS A 287 17.86 2.99 1.76
N ALA A 288 17.23 4.15 1.53
CA ALA A 288 17.38 4.87 0.27
C ALA A 288 18.86 5.12 -0.05
N LEU A 289 19.28 4.74 -1.26
CA LEU A 289 20.65 4.87 -1.73
C LEU A 289 20.90 6.30 -2.19
N ASN A 290 22.06 6.84 -1.82
CA ASN A 290 22.51 8.15 -2.31
C ASN A 290 23.14 7.99 -3.71
N ILE A 291 23.01 9.02 -4.56
CA ILE A 291 23.53 9.09 -5.93
C ILE A 291 25.01 8.68 -6.00
N SER A 292 25.85 9.17 -5.10
CA SER A 292 27.28 8.82 -5.06
C SER A 292 27.54 7.31 -4.88
N TYR A 293 26.67 6.61 -4.15
CA TYR A 293 26.77 5.16 -4.00
C TYR A 293 26.36 4.46 -5.30
N VAL A 294 25.30 4.94 -5.96
CA VAL A 294 24.81 4.35 -7.22
C VAL A 294 25.83 4.48 -8.34
N GLU A 295 26.47 5.66 -8.48
CA GLU A 295 27.56 5.88 -9.43
C GLU A 295 28.72 4.88 -9.21
N THR A 296 29.03 4.56 -7.95
CA THR A 296 30.07 3.57 -7.62
C THR A 296 29.68 2.16 -8.06
N VAL A 297 28.42 1.76 -7.87
CA VAL A 297 27.89 0.45 -8.30
C VAL A 297 27.89 0.32 -9.83
N ILE A 298 27.50 1.38 -10.54
CA ILE A 298 27.48 1.38 -12.01
C ILE A 298 28.90 1.27 -12.56
N ASN A 299 29.82 2.07 -12.03
CA ASN A 299 31.22 2.04 -12.45
C ASN A 299 31.90 0.70 -12.13
N SER A 300 31.58 0.06 -11.01
CA SER A 300 32.13 -1.26 -10.68
C SER A 300 31.62 -2.37 -11.61
N LYS A 301 30.33 -2.34 -11.99
CA LYS A 301 29.78 -3.27 -13.00
C LYS A 301 30.39 -3.04 -14.38
N LYS A 302 30.56 -1.78 -14.80
CA LYS A 302 31.19 -1.44 -16.09
C LYS A 302 32.63 -1.95 -16.17
N ASN A 303 33.40 -1.77 -15.10
CA ASN A 303 34.78 -2.28 -15.00
C ASN A 303 34.85 -3.82 -14.88
N ARG A 304 33.79 -4.48 -14.38
CA ARG A 304 33.65 -5.95 -14.34
C ARG A 304 33.32 -6.55 -15.71
N ILE A 305 32.56 -5.85 -16.57
CA ILE A 305 32.25 -6.34 -17.93
C ILE A 305 33.49 -6.24 -18.85
N GLU A 306 34.44 -5.35 -18.55
CA GLU A 306 35.70 -5.24 -19.29
C GLU A 306 36.77 -6.26 -18.86
N ASN A 307 36.58 -6.98 -17.75
CA ASN A 307 37.53 -7.96 -17.22
C ASN A 307 36.78 -9.26 -16.88
N ASP A 308 36.83 -10.26 -17.77
CA ASP A 308 36.21 -11.59 -17.63
C ASP A 308 36.73 -12.37 -16.39
N GLU A 309 36.35 -11.99 -15.16
CA GLU A 309 36.61 -12.77 -13.94
C GLU A 309 35.30 -13.12 -13.21
N GLU A 310 34.98 -14.42 -13.25
CA GLU A 310 34.09 -15.08 -12.29
C GLU A 310 34.81 -15.16 -10.92
N ASP A 311 34.24 -14.61 -9.85
CA ASP A 311 33.63 -15.42 -8.76
C ASP A 311 33.33 -14.65 -7.45
N TYR A 312 32.39 -15.21 -6.69
CA TYR A 312 31.82 -14.91 -5.36
C TYR A 312 32.59 -14.00 -4.38
N SER A 313 31.93 -12.91 -3.93
CA SER A 313 31.77 -12.51 -2.50
C SER A 313 31.59 -10.99 -2.32
N ASP A 314 30.39 -10.46 -2.55
CA ASP A 314 30.00 -9.14 -2.00
C ASP A 314 29.32 -9.35 -0.63
N LYS A 315 30.12 -9.83 0.34
CA LYS A 315 29.79 -9.85 1.78
C LYS A 315 30.73 -8.92 2.53
N ALA A 316 30.75 -7.64 2.20
CA ALA A 316 31.32 -6.64 3.10
C ALA A 316 30.82 -5.24 2.75
N PHE A 317 30.60 -4.44 3.78
CA PHE A 317 30.35 -2.99 3.77
C PHE A 317 28.90 -2.52 3.56
N LEU A 318 28.12 -2.54 4.65
CA LEU A 318 27.81 -1.34 5.46
C LEU A 318 26.66 -1.63 6.44
N ARG A 319 26.98 -2.08 7.67
CA ARG A 319 26.12 -1.83 8.83
C ARG A 319 26.68 -0.58 9.51
N ARG A 320 26.07 0.59 9.29
CA ARG A 320 26.09 1.62 10.34
C ARG A 320 24.89 1.31 11.24
N PRO A 321 25.07 1.10 12.55
CA PRO A 321 23.93 1.00 13.45
C PRO A 321 23.18 2.34 13.42
N TYR A 322 21.87 2.25 13.19
CA TYR A 322 20.93 3.34 13.43
C TYR A 322 21.07 3.79 14.90
N ASN A 323 21.33 5.08 15.12
CA ASN A 323 21.32 5.69 16.45
C ASN A 323 20.05 6.55 16.57
N PRO A 324 18.98 6.06 17.23
CA PRO A 324 17.73 6.79 17.38
C PRO A 324 17.83 8.06 18.23
N GLU A 325 18.89 8.25 19.01
CA GLU A 325 19.00 9.34 19.99
C GLU A 325 19.36 10.73 19.39
N ALA A 326 19.53 10.83 18.06
CA ALA A 326 20.01 12.07 17.43
C ALA A 326 18.90 12.95 16.80
N ILE A 327 17.62 12.58 16.95
CA ILE A 327 16.48 13.33 16.40
C ILE A 327 15.39 13.44 17.48
N GLU A 328 15.69 14.10 18.58
CA GLU A 328 14.68 14.57 19.54
C GLU A 328 14.82 16.09 19.69
N ASP A 329 14.20 16.84 18.76
CA ASP A 329 13.82 18.23 19.01
C ASP A 329 12.28 18.28 18.98
N ASP A 330 11.70 18.55 20.16
CA ASP A 330 10.33 18.97 20.46
C ASP A 330 9.18 18.36 19.61
N VAL A 331 8.96 17.04 19.72
CA VAL A 331 7.69 16.40 19.31
C VAL A 331 7.03 15.79 20.55
N GLU A 332 5.99 16.46 21.05
CA GLU A 332 5.19 15.95 22.17
C GLU A 332 4.42 14.69 21.75
N ALA A 333 4.83 13.54 22.28
CA ALA A 333 4.12 12.28 22.13
C ALA A 333 2.90 12.25 23.07
N TYR A 334 1.71 12.02 22.51
CA TYR A 334 0.48 11.84 23.28
C TYR A 334 -0.10 10.45 23.05
N PRO A 335 -0.55 9.73 24.09
CA PRO A 335 -1.35 8.52 23.90
C PRO A 335 -2.68 8.90 23.26
N VAL A 336 -2.96 8.37 22.06
CA VAL A 336 -4.24 8.59 21.37
C VAL A 336 -5.06 7.30 21.44
N GLU A 337 -6.15 7.33 22.21
CA GLU A 337 -7.18 6.28 22.19
C GLU A 337 -7.94 6.35 20.85
N ILE A 338 -7.52 5.58 19.84
CA ILE A 338 -8.31 5.41 18.62
C ILE A 338 -9.40 4.36 18.93
N GLY A 339 -10.58 4.82 19.31
CA GLY A 339 -11.82 4.01 19.38
C GLY A 339 -12.08 3.34 20.73
N ARG A 340 -12.97 3.93 21.54
CA ARG A 340 -13.59 3.25 22.69
C ARG A 340 -14.68 2.28 22.25
N ARG A 341 -14.85 1.19 23.02
CA ARG A 341 -16.04 0.32 22.99
C ARG A 341 -17.28 1.12 23.42
N VAL A 342 -18.38 0.97 22.69
CA VAL A 342 -19.71 1.47 23.08
C VAL A 342 -20.42 0.35 23.85
N GLU A 343 -19.99 0.03 25.06
CA GLU A 343 -20.80 -0.78 25.98
C GLU A 343 -20.57 -0.27 27.42
N ASP A 344 -21.68 -0.17 28.15
CA ASP A 344 -21.84 0.20 29.57
C ASP A 344 -21.89 1.69 29.98
N GLU A 345 -22.99 2.37 29.64
CA GLU A 345 -23.57 3.40 30.53
C GLU A 345 -25.10 3.29 30.58
N ASN A 346 -25.60 2.41 31.44
CA ASN A 346 -27.00 2.39 31.88
C ASN A 346 -27.04 2.18 33.40
N LYS A 347 -27.02 3.30 34.14
CA LYS A 347 -27.57 3.56 35.50
C LYS A 347 -26.69 4.57 36.22
N TYR A 348 -27.10 5.84 36.24
CA TYR A 348 -27.30 6.61 37.48
C TYR A 348 -28.03 7.92 37.15
N ASP A 349 -29.11 8.17 37.88
CA ASP A 349 -30.08 9.24 37.67
C ASP A 349 -29.55 10.67 37.99
N GLN A 350 -29.97 11.57 37.11
CA GLN A 350 -30.41 12.96 37.31
C GLN A 350 -30.17 13.62 38.69
N GLN A 351 -29.31 14.66 38.71
CA GLN A 351 -29.68 16.04 39.07
C GLN A 351 -28.46 16.98 39.08
N LYS A 352 -28.66 18.18 38.52
CA LYS A 352 -27.85 19.42 38.60
C LYS A 352 -26.66 19.60 37.62
N SER A 353 -26.96 20.36 36.56
CA SER A 353 -26.31 21.63 36.19
C SER A 353 -24.85 21.64 35.71
N ASN A 354 -24.72 22.04 34.44
CA ASN A 354 -23.62 22.76 33.76
C ASN A 354 -22.66 21.98 32.84
N ARG A 355 -22.94 22.14 31.54
CA ARG A 355 -22.02 22.26 30.38
C ARG A 355 -21.10 21.07 30.05
N LEU A 356 -21.47 20.34 29.00
CA LEU A 356 -20.54 19.67 28.07
C LEU A 356 -20.66 20.35 26.69
N PRO A 357 -19.55 20.64 25.98
CA PRO A 357 -19.58 21.41 24.74
C PRO A 357 -20.01 20.57 23.54
N VAL A 358 -21.05 21.05 22.87
CA VAL A 358 -21.40 20.76 21.46
C VAL A 358 -20.71 21.83 20.62
N MET A 359 -20.02 21.47 19.52
CA MET A 359 -19.61 22.46 18.52
C MET A 359 -20.86 22.96 17.79
N GLN A 360 -21.19 24.23 18.02
CA GLN A 360 -22.29 24.98 17.42
C GLN A 360 -21.77 25.71 16.18
N PHE A 361 -22.46 25.59 15.05
CA PHE A 361 -22.34 26.52 13.92
C PHE A 361 -23.67 27.27 13.80
N ASP A 362 -23.64 28.58 14.01
CA ASP A 362 -24.70 29.54 13.64
C ASP A 362 -24.38 30.10 12.22
N THR A 363 -25.26 30.57 11.35
CA THR A 363 -26.64 30.32 10.88
C THR A 363 -26.83 31.27 9.68
N VAL A 364 -27.54 30.88 8.61
CA VAL A 364 -28.43 31.77 7.84
C VAL A 364 -29.60 30.93 7.30
N ASP A 365 -30.83 31.40 7.55
CA ASP A 365 -32.10 30.87 7.04
C ASP A 365 -32.26 31.12 5.53
N GLU A 366 -32.62 30.08 4.78
CA GLU A 366 -33.35 30.21 3.51
C GLU A 366 -34.70 29.48 3.64
N LYS A 367 -35.66 30.17 4.25
CA LYS A 367 -37.08 29.90 4.01
C LYS A 367 -37.49 30.69 2.79
N ASP A 368 -37.59 30.00 1.67
CA ASP A 368 -38.57 30.22 0.60
C ASP A 368 -38.12 29.34 -0.57
N LEU A 369 -38.76 28.17 -0.75
CA LEU A 369 -39.06 27.55 -2.05
C LEU A 369 -39.87 26.24 -1.81
N PRO A 370 -40.82 25.91 -2.69
CA PRO A 370 -42.00 25.10 -2.38
C PRO A 370 -41.75 23.58 -2.43
N GLU A 371 -42.61 22.84 -1.72
CA GLU A 371 -42.75 21.38 -1.80
C GLU A 371 -42.90 20.93 -3.26
N VAL A 372 -42.02 20.02 -3.69
CA VAL A 372 -42.17 19.29 -4.96
C VAL A 372 -42.34 17.81 -4.64
N GLU A 373 -43.55 17.31 -4.93
CA GLU A 373 -43.89 15.90 -4.92
C GLU A 373 -43.05 15.13 -5.94
N ALA A 374 -42.45 14.01 -5.50
CA ALA A 374 -41.83 13.05 -6.40
C ALA A 374 -42.91 12.08 -6.93
N VAL A 375 -43.25 12.22 -8.21
CA VAL A 375 -44.14 11.31 -8.94
C VAL A 375 -43.34 10.07 -9.39
N PRO A 376 -43.89 8.85 -9.27
CA PRO A 376 -43.25 7.63 -9.73
C PRO A 376 -43.20 7.53 -11.27
N TYR A 377 -42.10 6.94 -11.78
CA TYR A 377 -41.78 6.80 -13.20
C TYR A 377 -42.66 5.78 -13.98
N SER A 378 -43.79 5.34 -13.42
CA SER A 378 -44.51 4.15 -13.90
C SER A 378 -45.33 4.31 -15.20
N ILE A 379 -45.36 5.47 -15.87
CA ILE A 379 -46.46 5.78 -16.82
C ILE A 379 -46.03 6.33 -18.21
N LEU A 380 -44.73 6.50 -18.51
CA LEU A 380 -44.30 7.17 -19.76
C LEU A 380 -43.59 6.31 -20.82
N ALA A 381 -43.65 4.97 -20.73
CA ALA A 381 -43.26 4.11 -21.87
C ALA A 381 -44.10 2.82 -22.00
N GLU A 382 -45.42 2.91 -21.79
CA GLU A 382 -46.35 1.95 -22.40
C GLU A 382 -46.48 2.22 -23.91
N LYS A 383 -46.77 1.17 -24.69
CA LYS A 383 -47.27 1.19 -26.09
C LYS A 383 -46.25 1.50 -27.19
N LYS A 384 -45.41 0.50 -27.52
CA LYS A 384 -44.95 0.09 -28.88
C LYS A 384 -43.77 -0.87 -28.69
N LYS A 385 -43.93 -2.20 -28.66
CA LYS A 385 -44.33 -3.04 -29.80
C LYS A 385 -44.75 -4.42 -29.29
N SER A 386 -45.93 -4.84 -29.71
CA SER A 386 -46.49 -6.17 -29.61
C SER A 386 -46.08 -7.06 -30.80
N SER A 387 -46.43 -8.35 -30.69
CA SER A 387 -46.40 -9.43 -31.69
C SER A 387 -45.00 -10.03 -31.93
N LYS A 388 -44.77 -11.34 -31.73
CA LYS A 388 -45.62 -12.53 -31.83
C LYS A 388 -45.22 -13.57 -30.79
#